data_AF-A0A2W7NGT3-F1
#
_entry.id   AF-A0A2W7NGT3-F1
#
_cell.length_a   1.000
_cell.length_b   1.000
_cell.length_c   1.000
_cell.angle_alpha   90.00
_cell.angle_beta   90.00
_cell.angle_gamma   90.00
#
_symmetry.space_group_name_H-M   'P 1'
#
loop_
_entity.id
_entity.type
_entity.pdbx_description
1 polymer ?
#
loop_
_entity_poly.entity_id
_entity_poly.type
_entity_poly.pdbx_seq_one_letter_code
_entity_poly.pdbx_strand_id
1 'polypeptide(L)'
;MARLSSQNNIKGAIGNLIFYESQGQKLVRTKPSDVLNPQTPAQQQHRMRFSAASRFLKPFRDIVNETFTTFGGKKSGHSAAMSYNMGFSMKGGYPDVTIDLHQAIISYGNAVLPPGLSISKNEDLFELKWDTSAIDGAHAYDKVIPVL
;
A
#
# COMPACT_ATOMS: atom_id res chain seq x y z
N MET A 1 20.70 19.99 -8.43
CA MET A 1 20.14 21.32 -8.73
C MET A 1 19.06 21.60 -7.69
N ALA A 2 19.23 22.61 -6.85
CA ALA A 2 18.20 23.05 -5.91
C ALA A 2 17.26 24.03 -6.62
N ARG A 3 15.98 23.99 -6.25
CA ARG A 3 14.96 24.93 -6.70
C ARG A 3 14.61 25.85 -5.53
N LEU A 4 14.65 27.16 -5.77
CA LEU A 4 14.15 28.19 -4.88
C LEU A 4 12.74 28.59 -5.34
N SER A 5 11.77 28.56 -4.43
CA SER A 5 10.44 29.15 -4.67
C SER A 5 10.06 30.06 -3.51
N SER A 6 9.96 31.37 -3.76
CA SER A 6 9.67 32.43 -2.78
C SER A 6 10.64 32.45 -1.58
N GLN A 7 10.68 33.56 -0.83
CA GLN A 7 11.72 33.94 0.15
C GLN A 7 11.95 32.95 1.32
N ASN A 8 11.29 31.79 1.36
CA ASN A 8 11.41 30.85 2.46
C ASN A 8 11.37 29.35 2.10
N ASN A 9 11.40 28.96 0.82
CA ASN A 9 11.30 27.53 0.44
C ASN A 9 12.45 27.09 -0.47
N ILE A 10 13.46 26.45 0.12
CA ILE A 10 14.62 25.85 -0.56
C ILE A 10 14.42 24.33 -0.58
N LYS A 11 14.41 23.72 -1.77
CA LYS A 11 14.32 22.26 -1.94
C LYS A 11 15.36 21.77 -2.94
N GLY A 12 15.99 20.63 -2.64
CA GLY A 12 16.98 19.99 -3.50
C GLY A 12 18.43 20.15 -3.03
N ALA A 13 19.38 19.80 -3.90
CA ALA A 13 20.80 19.70 -3.53
C ALA A 13 21.60 20.97 -3.88
N ILE A 14 22.35 21.48 -2.90
CA ILE A 14 23.33 22.57 -3.02
C ILE A 14 24.68 22.04 -2.50
N GLY A 15 25.64 21.83 -3.38
CA GLY A 15 26.93 21.23 -3.02
C GLY A 15 26.76 19.86 -2.35
N ASN A 16 27.25 19.73 -1.12
CA ASN A 16 27.12 18.52 -0.29
C ASN A 16 25.81 18.46 0.51
N LEU A 17 25.01 19.52 0.53
CA LEU A 17 23.77 19.59 1.32
C LEU A 17 22.55 19.25 0.47
N ILE A 18 21.56 18.59 1.07
CA ILE A 18 20.25 18.29 0.51
C ILE A 18 19.20 18.86 1.46
N PHE A 19 18.42 19.82 0.94
CA PHE A 19 17.29 20.43 1.61
C PHE A 19 16.01 19.70 1.20
N TYR A 20 15.22 19.26 2.17
CA TYR A 20 13.94 18.58 1.93
C TYR A 20 12.96 18.86 3.05
N GLU A 21 11.69 18.57 2.79
CA GLU A 21 10.62 18.70 3.76
C GLU A 21 10.06 17.32 4.05
N SER A 22 9.91 16.98 5.33
CA SER A 22 9.30 15.74 5.77
C SER A 22 8.32 16.04 6.88
N GLN A 23 7.06 15.60 6.72
CA GLN A 23 6.00 15.83 7.70
C GLN A 23 5.87 17.30 8.15
N GLY A 24 6.03 18.25 7.22
CA GLY A 24 5.97 19.69 7.49
C GLY A 24 7.22 20.30 8.12
N GLN A 25 8.24 19.50 8.46
CA GLN A 25 9.52 19.98 8.99
C GLN A 25 10.55 20.12 7.87
N LYS A 26 11.23 21.26 7.85
CA LYS A 26 12.36 21.51 6.94
C LYS A 26 13.61 20.87 7.53
N LEU A 27 14.19 19.94 6.78
CA LEU A 27 15.34 19.15 7.18
C LEU A 27 16.49 19.37 6.19
N VAL A 28 17.71 19.27 6.71
CA VAL A 28 18.95 19.33 5.93
C VAL A 28 19.77 18.10 6.23
N ARG A 29 20.33 17.48 5.19
CA ARG A 29 21.30 16.39 5.34
C ARG A 29 22.48 16.57 4.40
N THR A 30 23.61 15.97 4.74
CA THR A 30 24.75 15.83 3.81
C THR A 30 24.50 14.69 2.84
N LYS A 31 25.16 14.72 1.67
CA LYS A 31 25.25 13.54 0.81
C LYS A 31 26.10 12.50 1.52
N PRO A 32 25.75 11.20 1.37
CA PRO A 32 26.61 10.14 1.86
C PRO A 32 27.96 10.19 1.15
N SER A 33 29.05 10.06 1.91
CA SER A 33 30.42 9.99 1.39
C SER A 33 30.62 8.75 0.54
N ASP A 34 30.11 7.61 1.03
CA ASP A 34 30.15 6.32 0.37
C ASP A 34 28.77 5.66 0.42
N VAL A 35 28.42 4.90 -0.62
CA VAL A 35 27.19 4.12 -0.68
C VAL A 35 27.56 2.65 -0.76
N LEU A 36 27.45 1.94 0.37
CA LEU A 36 27.58 0.49 0.40
C LEU A 36 26.23 -0.14 0.04
N ASN A 37 26.20 -0.82 -1.10
CA ASN A 37 25.02 -1.56 -1.57
C ASN A 37 25.35 -3.04 -1.73
N PRO A 38 25.67 -3.76 -0.64
CA PRO A 38 25.88 -5.20 -0.72
C PRO A 38 24.59 -5.84 -1.25
N GLN A 39 24.75 -6.86 -2.10
CA GLN A 39 23.65 -7.58 -2.74
C GLN A 39 23.50 -8.96 -2.10
N THR A 40 23.45 -9.00 -0.77
CA THR A 40 23.29 -10.27 -0.05
C THR A 40 21.95 -10.92 -0.42
N PRO A 41 21.85 -12.26 -0.37
CA PRO A 41 20.59 -12.96 -0.64
C PRO A 41 19.42 -12.44 0.22
N ALA A 42 19.66 -12.14 1.50
CA ALA A 42 18.65 -11.57 2.39
C ALA A 42 18.17 -10.17 1.94
N GLN A 43 19.09 -9.31 1.50
CA GLN A 43 18.73 -7.99 0.96
C GLN A 43 17.97 -8.09 -0.35
N GLN A 44 18.36 -9.01 -1.22
CA GLN A 44 17.64 -9.27 -2.46
C GLN A 44 16.23 -9.81 -2.18
N GLN A 45 16.10 -10.75 -1.26
CA GLN A 45 14.80 -11.26 -0.84
C GLN A 45 13.87 -10.14 -0.36
N HIS A 46 14.35 -9.24 0.50
CA HIS A 46 13.56 -8.11 0.96
C HIS A 46 13.15 -7.17 -0.19
N ARG A 47 14.06 -6.87 -1.12
CA ARG A 47 13.75 -6.05 -2.31
C ARG A 47 12.71 -6.69 -3.19
N MET A 48 12.76 -8.01 -3.36
CA MET A 48 11.79 -8.76 -4.15
C MET A 48 10.43 -8.79 -3.46
N ARG A 49 10.36 -9.01 -2.13
CA ARG A 49 9.12 -8.88 -1.35
C ARG A 49 8.48 -7.50 -1.53
N PHE A 50 9.29 -6.45 -1.41
CA PHE A 50 8.82 -5.08 -1.61
C PHE A 50 8.31 -4.85 -3.04
N SER A 51 9.05 -5.33 -4.04
CA SER A 51 8.65 -5.19 -5.45
C SER A 51 7.36 -5.93 -5.76
N ALA A 52 7.21 -7.16 -5.26
CA ALA A 52 6.00 -7.98 -5.43
C ALA A 52 4.78 -7.30 -4.79
N ALA A 53 4.88 -6.87 -3.53
CA ALA A 53 3.81 -6.14 -2.85
C ALA A 53 3.44 -4.84 -3.58
N SER A 54 4.45 -4.06 -3.98
CA SER A 54 4.22 -2.79 -4.67
C SER A 54 3.53 -2.98 -6.01
N ARG A 55 3.91 -4.01 -6.78
CA ARG A 55 3.26 -4.35 -8.05
C ARG A 55 1.81 -4.79 -7.85
N PHE A 56 1.56 -5.63 -6.84
CA PHE A 56 0.22 -6.09 -6.49
C PHE A 56 -0.71 -4.94 -6.05
N LEU A 57 -0.21 -4.01 -5.23
CA LEU A 57 -1.03 -2.90 -4.69
C LEU A 57 -1.14 -1.69 -5.62
N LYS A 58 -0.31 -1.60 -6.66
CA LYS A 58 -0.32 -0.48 -7.62
C LYS A 58 -1.71 -0.20 -8.24
N PRO A 59 -2.45 -1.20 -8.77
CA PRO A 59 -3.78 -0.96 -9.34
C PRO A 59 -4.82 -0.54 -8.30
N PHE A 60 -4.62 -0.89 -7.02
CA PHE A 60 -5.59 -0.64 -5.95
C PHE A 60 -5.25 0.59 -5.10
N ARG A 61 -4.36 1.47 -5.57
CA ARG A 61 -3.78 2.56 -4.78
C ARG A 61 -4.83 3.41 -4.06
N ASP A 62 -5.90 3.79 -4.74
CA ASP A 62 -6.93 4.67 -4.19
C ASP A 62 -7.78 3.90 -3.16
N ILE A 63 -8.20 2.68 -3.49
CA ILE A 63 -8.94 1.78 -2.60
C ILE A 63 -8.15 1.54 -1.30
N VAL A 64 -6.86 1.20 -1.39
CA VAL A 64 -6.05 0.90 -0.20
C VAL A 64 -5.80 2.15 0.64
N ASN A 65 -5.79 3.34 0.04
CA ASN A 65 -5.64 4.58 0.81
C ASN A 65 -6.89 4.89 1.64
N GLU A 66 -8.08 4.57 1.14
CA GLU A 66 -9.34 4.77 1.85
C GLU A 66 -9.58 3.68 2.91
N THR A 67 -9.27 2.43 2.56
CA THR A 67 -9.62 1.27 3.39
C THR A 67 -8.62 0.99 4.51
N PHE A 68 -7.32 1.21 4.33
CA PHE A 68 -6.31 0.89 5.37
C PHE A 68 -6.08 2.01 6.42
N THR A 69 -7.00 2.95 6.55
CA THR A 69 -6.87 4.11 7.45
C THR A 69 -6.79 3.71 8.92
N THR A 70 -7.48 2.64 9.32
CA THR A 70 -7.53 2.16 10.72
C THR A 70 -6.30 1.33 11.13
N PHE A 71 -5.65 0.65 10.18
CA PHE A 71 -4.46 -0.18 10.43
C PHE A 71 -3.18 0.65 10.58
N GLY A 72 -3.08 1.75 9.84
CA GLY A 72 -1.82 2.46 9.63
C GLY A 72 -1.36 3.37 10.77
N GLY A 73 -2.23 3.72 11.72
CA GLY A 73 -1.96 4.79 12.68
C GLY A 73 -1.58 6.09 11.95
N LYS A 74 -0.30 6.48 12.00
CA LYS A 74 0.24 7.66 11.27
C LYS A 74 0.71 7.36 9.84
N LYS A 75 0.68 6.11 9.38
CA LYS A 75 1.07 5.71 8.02
C LYS A 75 -0.05 6.03 7.04
N SER A 76 0.29 6.30 5.77
CA SER A 76 -0.71 6.32 4.70
C SER A 76 -1.32 4.93 4.51
N GLY A 77 -2.56 4.86 4.03
CA GLY A 77 -3.24 3.58 3.77
C GLY A 77 -2.44 2.66 2.83
N HIS A 78 -1.81 3.21 1.79
CA HIS A 78 -0.91 2.42 0.93
C HIS A 78 0.31 1.86 1.69
N SER A 79 0.91 2.62 2.61
CA SER A 79 2.05 2.14 3.41
C SER A 79 1.63 1.08 4.43
N ALA A 80 0.43 1.21 4.97
CA ALA A 80 -0.22 0.24 5.83
C ALA A 80 -0.50 -1.07 5.09
N ALA A 81 -1.10 -1.00 3.89
CA ALA A 81 -1.36 -2.13 3.02
C ALA A 81 -0.06 -2.86 2.59
N MET A 82 0.98 -2.09 2.23
CA MET A 82 2.32 -2.64 1.94
C MET A 82 2.86 -3.43 3.15
N SER A 83 2.76 -2.86 4.34
CA SER A 83 3.23 -3.49 5.58
C SER A 83 2.49 -4.80 5.87
N TYR A 84 1.17 -4.82 5.70
CA TYR A 84 0.38 -6.03 5.89
C TYR A 84 0.79 -7.10 4.89
N ASN A 85 0.72 -6.79 3.58
CA ASN A 85 0.95 -7.80 2.55
C ASN A 85 2.39 -8.32 2.54
N MET A 86 3.39 -7.49 2.87
CA MET A 86 4.77 -7.96 3.06
C MET A 86 4.93 -8.88 4.27
N GLY A 87 4.15 -8.68 5.33
CA GLY A 87 4.19 -9.51 6.53
C GLY A 87 3.49 -10.85 6.37
N PHE A 88 2.32 -10.85 5.72
CA PHE A 88 1.38 -11.98 5.78
C PHE A 88 1.08 -12.63 4.44
N SER A 89 1.38 -11.99 3.31
CA SER A 89 0.88 -12.42 1.99
C SER A 89 2.01 -12.76 1.01
N MET A 90 3.16 -13.19 1.53
CA MET A 90 4.36 -13.49 0.75
C MET A 90 4.56 -15.00 0.64
N LYS A 91 4.82 -15.48 -0.58
CA LYS A 91 5.12 -16.89 -0.87
C LYS A 91 6.50 -17.03 -1.52
N GLY A 92 7.17 -18.13 -1.19
CA GLY A 92 8.50 -18.47 -1.70
C GLY A 92 9.64 -17.77 -0.98
N GLY A 93 10.84 -17.88 -1.54
CA GLY A 93 12.09 -17.31 -1.03
C GLY A 93 12.93 -16.84 -2.20
N TYR A 94 14.00 -16.07 -1.95
CA TYR A 94 14.86 -15.61 -3.04
C TYR A 94 15.38 -16.80 -3.86
N PRO A 95 15.27 -16.76 -5.21
CA PRO A 95 14.81 -15.64 -6.05
C PRO A 95 13.30 -15.61 -6.35
N ASP A 96 12.52 -16.62 -5.99
CA ASP A 96 11.12 -16.77 -6.39
C ASP A 96 10.14 -16.25 -5.34
N VAL A 97 10.16 -14.93 -5.10
CA VAL A 97 9.20 -14.27 -4.18
C VAL A 97 7.97 -13.80 -4.94
N THR A 98 6.79 -14.22 -4.49
CA THR A 98 5.49 -13.85 -5.06
C THR A 98 4.48 -13.48 -3.97
N ILE A 99 3.34 -12.90 -4.37
CA ILE A 99 2.19 -12.66 -3.47
C ILE A 99 1.34 -13.94 -3.41
N ASP A 100 0.97 -14.36 -2.20
CA ASP A 100 -0.09 -15.35 -2.01
C ASP A 100 -1.45 -14.65 -2.05
N LEU A 101 -2.22 -14.88 -3.12
CA LEU A 101 -3.52 -14.26 -3.34
C LEU A 101 -4.57 -14.71 -2.32
N HIS A 102 -4.40 -15.86 -1.67
CA HIS A 102 -5.33 -16.32 -0.62
C HIS A 102 -5.16 -15.55 0.70
N GLN A 103 -3.98 -14.96 0.91
CA GLN A 103 -3.64 -14.19 2.11
C GLN A 103 -3.52 -12.69 1.84
N ALA A 104 -3.52 -12.29 0.57
CA ALA A 104 -3.42 -10.89 0.17
C ALA A 104 -4.75 -10.17 0.42
N ILE A 105 -4.66 -8.96 0.95
CA ILE A 105 -5.83 -8.12 1.18
C ILE A 105 -5.60 -6.71 0.64
N ILE A 106 -6.68 -6.12 0.15
CA ILE A 106 -6.71 -4.74 -0.36
C ILE A 106 -7.65 -3.83 0.45
N SER A 107 -8.30 -4.36 1.48
CA SER A 107 -9.13 -3.64 2.43
C SER A 107 -8.91 -4.18 3.84
N TYR A 108 -8.91 -3.29 4.83
CA TYR A 108 -8.77 -3.65 6.24
C TYR A 108 -9.73 -2.81 7.09
N GLY A 109 -10.62 -3.44 7.84
CA GLY A 109 -11.53 -2.74 8.73
C GLY A 109 -12.59 -3.66 9.30
N ASN A 110 -13.47 -3.09 10.13
CA ASN A 110 -14.55 -3.83 10.79
C ASN A 110 -15.86 -3.84 9.97
N ALA A 111 -15.77 -3.70 8.64
CA ALA A 111 -16.95 -3.71 7.78
C ALA A 111 -17.55 -5.12 7.79
N VAL A 112 -18.86 -5.20 8.05
CA VAL A 112 -19.60 -6.47 8.05
C VAL A 112 -19.90 -6.85 6.61
N LEU A 113 -19.64 -8.11 6.25
CA LEU A 113 -20.00 -8.63 4.94
C LEU A 113 -21.53 -8.71 4.82
N PRO A 114 -22.11 -8.30 3.67
CA PRO A 114 -23.54 -8.44 3.44
C PRO A 114 -24.00 -9.90 3.59
N PRO A 115 -25.17 -10.16 4.20
CA PRO A 115 -25.68 -11.51 4.34
C PRO A 115 -26.01 -12.09 2.97
N GLY A 116 -25.76 -13.39 2.80
CA GLY A 116 -26.05 -14.07 1.54
C GLY A 116 -25.26 -13.57 0.33
N LEU A 117 -24.14 -12.85 0.55
CA LEU A 117 -23.26 -12.43 -0.54
C LEU A 117 -22.80 -13.63 -1.35
N SER A 118 -23.20 -13.67 -2.62
CA SER A 118 -22.84 -14.69 -3.58
C SER A 118 -22.42 -14.04 -4.88
N ILE A 119 -21.41 -14.64 -5.51
CA ILE A 119 -20.89 -14.24 -6.81
C ILE A 119 -21.02 -15.45 -7.71
N SER A 120 -21.75 -15.30 -8.80
CA SER A 120 -21.83 -16.33 -9.85
C SER A 120 -21.37 -15.76 -11.18
N LYS A 121 -20.67 -16.56 -11.97
CA LYS A 121 -20.23 -16.19 -13.31
C LYS A 121 -21.14 -16.89 -14.32
N ASN A 122 -21.89 -16.11 -15.09
CA ASN A 122 -22.70 -16.58 -16.20
C ASN A 122 -22.10 -16.03 -17.50
N GLU A 123 -21.44 -16.91 -18.26
CA GLU A 123 -20.73 -16.56 -19.50
C GLU A 123 -19.72 -15.41 -19.28
N ASP A 124 -20.04 -14.22 -19.79
CA ASP A 124 -19.22 -13.01 -19.70
C ASP A 124 -19.67 -12.03 -18.60
N LEU A 125 -20.70 -12.39 -17.82
CA LEU A 125 -21.28 -11.57 -16.77
C LEU A 125 -21.00 -12.15 -15.37
N PHE A 126 -20.70 -11.27 -14.42
CA PHE A 126 -20.68 -11.60 -13.00
C PHE A 126 -21.98 -11.12 -12.37
N GLU A 127 -22.74 -12.05 -11.81
CA GLU A 127 -23.94 -11.76 -11.05
C GLU A 127 -23.61 -11.77 -9.56
N LEU A 128 -23.72 -10.61 -8.93
CA LEU A 128 -23.54 -10.41 -7.49
C LEU A 128 -24.93 -10.35 -6.84
N LYS A 129 -25.19 -11.20 -5.85
CA LYS A 129 -26.43 -11.20 -5.07
C LYS A 129 -26.10 -11.10 -3.60
N TRP A 130 -26.80 -10.24 -2.87
CA TRP A 130 -26.74 -10.17 -1.42
C TRP A 130 -28.07 -9.70 -0.87
N ASP A 131 -28.33 -10.00 0.40
CA ASP A 131 -29.48 -9.49 1.12
C ASP A 131 -29.22 -8.04 1.57
N THR A 132 -30.19 -7.16 1.33
CA THR A 132 -30.13 -5.75 1.70
C THR A 132 -30.78 -5.47 3.06
N SER A 133 -31.18 -6.52 3.79
CA SER A 133 -31.67 -6.38 5.15
C SER A 133 -30.62 -5.71 6.05
N ALA A 134 -31.10 -4.83 6.94
CA ALA A 134 -30.22 -4.05 7.80
C ALA A 134 -29.49 -5.00 8.78
N ILE A 135 -28.16 -4.94 8.74
CA ILE A 135 -27.27 -5.67 9.64
C ILE A 135 -26.70 -4.69 10.66
N ASP A 136 -26.52 -5.15 11.91
CA ASP A 136 -25.85 -4.36 12.93
C ASP A 136 -24.39 -4.07 12.51
N GLY A 137 -23.98 -2.80 12.59
CA GLY A 137 -22.68 -2.34 12.10
C GLY A 137 -22.57 -2.03 10.60
N ALA A 138 -23.65 -2.20 9.81
CA ALA A 138 -23.69 -1.76 8.42
C ALA A 138 -24.18 -0.30 8.32
N HIS A 139 -23.54 0.49 7.47
CA HIS A 139 -23.93 1.86 7.18
C HIS A 139 -24.44 2.02 5.75
N ALA A 140 -25.36 2.97 5.54
CA ALA A 140 -25.94 3.26 4.22
C ALA A 140 -24.93 3.68 3.14
N TYR A 141 -23.70 4.03 3.54
CA TYR A 141 -22.62 4.43 2.65
C TYR A 141 -21.54 3.34 2.47
N ASP A 142 -21.76 2.14 3.02
CA ASP A 142 -20.85 1.02 2.83
C ASP A 142 -20.83 0.60 1.36
N LYS A 143 -19.63 0.26 0.87
CA LYS A 143 -19.41 -0.08 -0.54
C LYS A 143 -18.85 -1.49 -0.65
N VAL A 144 -19.47 -2.31 -1.49
CA VAL A 144 -18.92 -3.59 -1.92
C VAL A 144 -18.17 -3.35 -3.22
N ILE A 145 -16.87 -3.68 -3.23
CA ILE A 145 -16.01 -3.54 -4.40
C ILE A 145 -15.61 -4.94 -4.86
N PRO A 146 -16.20 -5.45 -5.96
CA PRO A 146 -15.72 -6.68 -6.57
C PRO A 146 -14.38 -6.41 -7.27
N VAL A 147 -13.42 -7.31 -7.04
CA VAL A 147 -12.10 -7.28 -7.69
C VAL A 147 -11.99 -8.52 -8.54
N LEU A 148 -11.80 -8.33 -9.86
CA LEU A 148 -11.75 -9.37 -10.88
C LEU A 148 -10.35 -9.45 -11.50
#